data_AF-A0A6M3LDX0-F1
#
_entry.id   AF-A0A6M3LDX0-F1
#
_cell.length_a   1.000
_cell.length_b   1.000
_cell.length_c   1.000
_cell.angle_alpha   90.00
_cell.angle_beta   90.00
_cell.angle_gamma   90.00
#
_symmetry.space_group_name_H-M   'P 1'
#
loop_
_entity.id
_entity.type
_entity.pdbx_description
1 polymer ?
#
loop_
_entity_poly.entity_id
_entity_poly.type
_entity_poly.pdbx_seq_one_letter_code
_entity_poly.pdbx_strand_id
1 'polypeptide(L)'
;MAKDPAFLFYYQDFLVGTDSFSNEETGAYVRCLCHQAHKGNISESHIKKICSKPKVIETIMKKFVSNGDGETYYNERLKNEIEARKEYSESRKKNRQKKQL
;
A
#
# COMPACT_ATOMS: atom_id res chain seq x y z
N MET A 1 -17.33 -5.15 -10.54
CA MET A 1 -16.11 -6.00 -10.58
C MET A 1 -15.59 -6.10 -9.17
N ALA A 2 -15.18 -7.28 -8.72
CA ALA A 2 -14.54 -7.43 -7.40
C ALA A 2 -13.22 -6.63 -7.37
N LYS A 3 -12.87 -6.08 -6.21
CA LYS A 3 -11.59 -5.38 -6.01
C LYS A 3 -10.44 -6.39 -6.20
N ASP A 4 -9.36 -6.00 -6.89
CA ASP A 4 -8.19 -6.88 -7.09
C ASP A 4 -7.68 -7.33 -5.72
N PRO A 5 -7.68 -8.64 -5.41
CA PRO A 5 -7.27 -9.13 -4.09
C PRO A 5 -5.75 -9.08 -3.89
N ALA A 6 -4.97 -8.74 -4.91
CA ALA A 6 -3.51 -8.81 -4.87
C ALA A 6 -2.84 -7.52 -5.34
N PHE A 7 -1.65 -7.29 -4.80
CA PHE A 7 -0.66 -6.35 -5.34
C PHE A 7 0.68 -7.06 -5.51
N LEU A 8 1.57 -6.50 -6.33
CA LEU A 8 2.91 -7.03 -6.52
C LEU A 8 3.77 -6.75 -5.29
N PHE A 9 4.35 -7.81 -4.72
CA PHE A 9 5.23 -7.71 -3.56
C PHE A 9 6.64 -8.15 -3.95
N TYR A 10 7.58 -7.20 -3.94
CA TYR A 10 8.96 -7.45 -4.25
C TYR A 10 9.75 -7.68 -2.95
N TYR A 11 10.19 -8.92 -2.73
CA TYR A 11 10.85 -9.30 -1.49
C TYR A 11 12.15 -8.51 -1.25
N GLN A 12 12.91 -8.17 -2.30
CA GLN A 12 14.14 -7.39 -2.18
C GLN A 12 13.86 -5.97 -1.69
N ASP A 13 12.85 -5.32 -2.28
CA ASP A 13 12.46 -3.97 -1.87
C ASP A 13 11.90 -3.93 -0.45
N PHE A 14 11.15 -4.97 -0.07
CA PHE A 14 10.69 -5.10 1.30
C PHE A 14 11.86 -5.32 2.26
N LEU A 15 12.78 -6.23 1.93
CA LEU A 15 13.97 -6.52 2.73
C LEU A 15 14.83 -5.27 2.93
N VAL A 16 15.24 -4.61 1.85
CA VAL A 16 16.05 -3.39 1.92
C VAL A 16 15.28 -2.25 2.60
N GLY A 17 13.99 -2.12 2.29
CA GLY A 17 13.13 -1.07 2.84
C GLY A 17 12.81 -1.21 4.33
N THR A 18 13.07 -2.38 4.92
CA THR A 18 12.83 -2.71 6.34
C THR A 18 14.08 -3.23 7.05
N ASP A 19 15.26 -3.16 6.43
CA ASP A 19 16.51 -3.73 6.96
C ASP A 19 16.86 -3.20 8.35
N SER A 20 16.60 -1.91 8.59
CA SER A 20 16.83 -1.27 9.89
C SER A 20 15.63 -1.29 10.84
N PHE A 21 14.53 -1.94 10.46
CA PHE A 21 13.32 -2.00 11.26
C PHE A 21 13.41 -3.15 12.27
N SER A 22 12.91 -2.91 13.48
CA SER A 22 12.60 -3.99 14.41
C SER A 22 11.46 -4.87 13.87
N ASN A 23 11.32 -6.09 14.39
CA ASN A 23 10.21 -6.97 14.02
C ASN A 23 8.83 -6.33 14.25
N GLU A 24 8.71 -5.47 15.27
CA GLU A 24 7.49 -4.74 15.57
C GLU A 24 7.18 -3.67 14.50
N GLU A 25 8.20 -2.93 14.07
CA GLU A 25 8.09 -1.97 12.96
C GLU A 25 7.79 -2.67 11.63
N THR A 26 8.49 -3.76 11.31
CA THR A 26 8.23 -4.55 10.10
C THR A 26 6.81 -5.10 10.09
N GLY A 27 6.34 -5.64 11.22
CA GLY A 27 4.97 -6.12 11.39
C GLY A 27 3.92 -5.01 11.26
N ALA A 28 4.18 -3.83 11.83
CA ALA A 28 3.31 -2.67 11.68
C ALA A 28 3.26 -2.18 10.23
N TYR A 29 4.42 -2.09 9.56
CA TYR A 29 4.54 -1.63 8.19
C TYR A 29 3.72 -2.49 7.23
N VAL A 30 3.92 -3.82 7.24
CA VAL A 30 3.19 -4.72 6.34
C VAL A 30 1.69 -4.69 6.59
N ARG A 31 1.24 -4.56 7.85
CA ARG A 31 -0.18 -4.40 8.17
C ARG A 31 -0.74 -3.11 7.59
N CYS A 32 -0.02 -1.99 7.72
CA CYS A 32 -0.44 -0.72 7.10
C CYS A 32 -0.55 -0.83 5.57
N LEU A 33 0.41 -1.49 4.90
CA LEU A 33 0.34 -1.76 3.46
C LEU A 33 -0.90 -2.58 3.08
N CYS A 34 -1.22 -3.65 3.83
CA CYS A 34 -2.43 -4.44 3.60
C CYS A 34 -3.71 -3.61 3.76
N HIS A 35 -3.78 -2.76 4.79
CA HIS A 35 -4.93 -1.87 5.00
C HIS A 35 -5.07 -0.84 3.88
N GLN A 36 -3.97 -0.26 3.42
CA GLN A 36 -3.96 0.62 2.26
C GLN A 36 -4.42 -0.13 1.00
N ALA A 37 -3.91 -1.33 0.70
CA ALA A 37 -4.37 -2.11 -0.45
C ALA A 37 -5.88 -2.37 -0.40
N HIS A 38 -6.42 -2.67 0.78
CA HIS A 38 -7.85 -2.90 0.97
C HIS A 38 -8.72 -1.64 0.85
N LYS A 39 -8.23 -0.44 1.22
CA LYS A 39 -9.05 0.79 1.28
C LYS A 39 -8.65 1.90 0.31
N GLY A 40 -7.48 1.83 -0.30
CA GLY A 40 -6.85 2.90 -1.08
C GLY A 40 -5.89 3.73 -0.24
N ASN A 41 -6.39 4.29 0.88
CA ASN A 41 -5.62 5.08 1.85
C ASN A 41 -5.79 4.49 3.26
N ILE A 42 -4.97 4.97 4.21
CA ILE A 42 -5.07 4.64 5.63
C ILE A 42 -5.18 5.91 6.47
N SER A 43 -6.07 5.94 7.47
CA SER A 43 -6.19 7.10 8.36
C SER A 43 -5.08 7.11 9.42
N GLU A 44 -4.70 8.30 9.89
CA GLU A 44 -3.69 8.45 10.95
C GLU A 44 -4.05 7.66 12.21
N SER A 45 -5.32 7.74 12.62
CA SER A 45 -5.87 7.02 13.76
C SER A 45 -5.68 5.50 13.64
N HIS A 46 -5.78 4.96 12.41
CA HIS A 46 -5.60 3.55 12.15
C HIS A 46 -4.11 3.17 12.17
N ILE A 47 -3.23 4.00 11.59
CA ILE A 47 -1.77 3.80 11.71
C ILE A 47 -1.38 3.75 13.18
N LYS A 48 -1.83 4.72 13.99
CA LYS A 48 -1.56 4.77 15.44
C LYS A 48 -2.03 3.50 16.15
N LYS A 49 -3.23 3.02 15.82
CA LYS A 49 -3.79 1.77 16.37
C LYS A 49 -2.97 0.54 16.00
N ILE A 50 -2.46 0.45 14.77
CA ILE A 50 -1.60 -0.68 14.34
C ILE A 50 -0.26 -0.63 15.06
N CYS A 51 0.37 0.53 15.08
CA CYS A 51 1.73 0.70 15.59
C CYS A 51 1.80 0.60 17.11
N SER A 52 0.76 1.02 17.83
CA SER A 52 0.61 1.00 19.30
C SER A 52 1.63 1.81 20.12
N LYS A 53 2.89 1.89 19.70
CA LYS A 53 3.99 2.59 20.38
C LYS A 53 4.40 3.86 19.62
N PRO A 54 4.69 4.98 20.31
CA PRO A 54 5.11 6.23 19.68
C PRO A 54 6.29 6.09 18.72
N LYS A 55 7.33 5.34 19.12
CA LYS A 55 8.52 5.11 18.29
C LYS A 55 8.18 4.39 16.98
N VAL A 56 7.32 3.38 17.03
CA VAL A 56 6.86 2.63 15.84
C VAL A 56 6.04 3.55 14.94
N ILE A 57 5.16 4.37 15.52
CA ILE A 57 4.37 5.36 14.76
C ILE A 57 5.30 6.28 13.97
N GLU A 58 6.33 6.85 14.62
CA GLU A 58 7.27 7.75 13.96
C GLU A 58 7.99 7.08 12.79
N THR A 59 8.50 5.86 12.98
CA THR A 59 9.17 5.09 11.93
C THR A 59 8.23 4.80 10.76
N ILE A 60 6.99 4.36 11.04
CA ILE A 60 6.02 4.00 10.01
C ILE A 60 5.52 5.22 9.25
N MET A 61 5.22 6.34 9.93
CA MET A 61 4.72 7.55 9.28
C MET A 61 5.69 8.09 8.22
N LYS A 62 7.01 7.93 8.41
CA LYS A 62 8.03 8.30 7.39
C LYS A 62 7.90 7.54 6.06
N LYS A 63 7.20 6.41 6.04
CA LYS A 63 6.96 5.60 4.83
C LYS A 63 5.67 5.96 4.10
N PHE A 64 4.89 6.90 4.62
CA PHE A 64 3.60 7.30 4.07
C PHE A 64 3.55 8.81 3.82
N VAL A 65 2.85 9.19 2.76
CA VAL A 65 2.65 10.58 2.34
C VAL A 65 1.22 10.99 2.69
N SER A 66 1.04 12.23 3.18
CA SER A 66 -0.29 12.80 3.42
C SER A 66 -1.03 13.02 2.09
N ASN A 67 -2.33 12.75 2.07
CA ASN A 67 -3.16 12.96 0.89
C ASN A 67 -3.66 14.42 0.75
N GLY A 68 -3.11 15.35 1.54
CA GLY A 68 -3.47 16.77 1.55
C GLY A 68 -4.68 17.12 2.41
N ASP A 69 -5.42 16.13 2.89
CA ASP A 69 -6.55 16.27 3.81
C ASP A 69 -6.12 16.35 5.29
N GLY A 70 -4.87 15.99 5.60
CA GLY A 70 -4.35 15.94 6.96
C GLY A 70 -4.81 14.73 7.78
N GLU A 71 -5.65 13.85 7.21
CA GLU A 71 -6.26 12.73 7.94
C GLU A 71 -5.86 11.37 7.36
N THR A 72 -5.64 11.31 6.04
CA THR A 72 -5.34 10.06 5.34
C THR A 72 -3.97 10.11 4.68
N TYR A 73 -3.36 8.93 4.67
CA TYR A 73 -1.99 8.71 4.26
C TYR A 73 -1.92 7.52 3.32
N TYR A 74 -0.90 7.50 2.47
CA TYR A 74 -0.66 6.38 1.56
C TYR A 74 0.84 6.18 1.33
N ASN A 75 1.25 4.93 1.17
CA ASN A 75 2.55 4.57 0.63
C ASN A 75 2.50 4.74 -0.89
N GLU A 76 3.30 5.67 -1.40
CA GLU A 76 3.33 6.04 -2.82
C GLU A 76 3.65 4.87 -3.73
N ARG A 77 4.66 4.06 -3.36
CA ARG A 77 5.05 2.89 -4.14
C ARG A 77 3.89 1.90 -4.30
N LEU A 78 3.22 1.54 -3.21
CA LEU A 78 2.08 0.63 -3.27
C LEU A 78 0.94 1.19 -4.12
N LYS A 79 0.68 2.50 -4.04
CA LYS A 79 -0.33 3.16 -4.87
C LYS A 79 0.00 2.99 -6.36
N ASN A 80 1.24 3.24 -6.74
CA ASN A 80 1.71 3.10 -8.13
C ASN A 80 1.58 1.65 -8.63
N GLU A 81 1.93 0.66 -7.81
CA GLU A 81 1.78 -0.77 -8.16
C GLU A 81 0.30 -1.18 -8.38
N ILE A 82 -0.60 -0.67 -7.54
CA ILE A 82 -2.04 -0.93 -7.67
C ILE A 82 -2.60 -0.27 -8.93
N GLU A 83 -2.20 0.97 -9.21
CA GLU A 83 -2.62 1.70 -10.42
C GLU A 83 -2.11 1.00 -11.68
N ALA A 84 -0.82 0.63 -11.73
CA ALA A 84 -0.24 -0.10 -12.86
C ALA A 84 -0.97 -1.43 -13.13
N ARG A 85 -1.31 -2.21 -12.08
CA ARG A 85 -2.10 -3.44 -12.25
C ARG A 85 -3.51 -3.18 -12.78
N LYS A 86 -4.16 -2.11 -12.31
CA LYS A 86 -5.49 -1.71 -12.78
C LYS A 86 -5.44 -1.35 -14.26
N GLU A 87 -4.47 -0.54 -14.68
CA GLU A 87 -4.28 -0.15 -16.08
C GLU A 87 -3.99 -1.35 -16.99
N TYR A 88 -3.13 -2.26 -16.55
CA TYR A 88 -2.83 -3.50 -17.28
C TYR A 88 -4.10 -4.34 -17.49
N SER A 89 -4.88 -4.54 -16.42
CA SER A 89 -6.12 -5.32 -16.47
C SER A 89 -7.14 -4.71 -17.42
N GLU A 90 -7.32 -3.38 -17.38
CA GLU A 90 -8.20 -2.66 -18.30
C GLU A 90 -7.71 -2.72 -19.76
N SER A 91 -6.40 -2.62 -20.00
CA SER A 91 -5.81 -2.80 -21.33
C SER A 91 -6.11 -4.19 -21.91
N ARG A 92 -5.96 -5.26 -21.12
CA ARG A 92 -6.29 -6.63 -21.55
C ARG A 92 -7.78 -6.81 -21.83
N LYS A 93 -8.65 -6.19 -21.04
CA LYS A 93 -10.10 -6.20 -21.26
C LYS A 93 -10.46 -5.51 -22.58
N LYS A 94 -9.95 -4.30 -22.83
CA LYS A 94 -10.17 -3.56 -24.08
C LYS A 94 -9.70 -4.33 -25.31
N ASN A 95 -8.53 -4.95 -25.24
CA ASN A 95 -8.00 -5.74 -26.36
C ASN A 95 -8.85 -6.98 -26.66
N ARG A 96 -9.44 -7.62 -25.63
CA ARG A 96 -10.36 -8.75 -25.81
C ARG A 96 -11.65 -8.32 -26.50
N GLN A 97 -12.20 -7.17 -26.11
CA GLN A 97 -13.42 -6.62 -26.72
C GLN A 97 -13.21 -6.26 -28.20
N LYS A 98 -12.06 -5.67 -28.56
CA LYS A 98 -11.72 -5.35 -29.96
C LYS A 98 -11.63 -6.58 -30.87
N LYS A 99 -11.30 -7.77 -30.34
CA LYS A 99 -11.20 -9.01 -31.13
C LYS A 99 -12.55 -9.71 -31.34
N GLN A 100 -13.58 -9.31 -30.60
CA GLN A 100 -14.94 -9.86 -30.72
C GLN A 100 -15.85 -9.03 -31.64
N LEU A 101 -15.35 -7.88 -32.12
CA LEU A 101 -15.94 -7.04 -33.15
C LEU A 101 -15.27 -7.35 -34.49
#